data_AF-A0A1B0GIF9-F1
#
_entry.id   AF-A0A1B0GIF9-F1
#
_cell.length_a   1.000
_cell.length_b   1.000
_cell.length_c   1.000
_cell.angle_alpha   90.00
_cell.angle_beta   90.00
_cell.angle_gamma   90.00
#
_symmetry.space_group_name_H-M   'P 1'
#
loop_
_entity.id
_entity.type
_entity.pdbx_description
1 polymer ?
#
loop_
_entity_poly.entity_id
_entity_poly.type
_entity_poly.pdbx_seq_one_letter_code
_entity_poly.pdbx_strand_id
1 'polypeptide(L)'
;MYMIIYAQQNWGGFVAMIGILGTDLFFGCFITQLSMQFKTLAKHLAIITTPRRAKRLRNARLKEAIERHIILIDLCAEMESIYNFSILCNFVLSSLMICLVGFQATNPDVHFDIWFKYIVFLICALWQVFCLCYYGNVLQESSQSISSGAFSSQWYREDAKYQKCILLMIMRAQKPLSLTAGKFSVVSLRSFTAILSTAFSYFTLLRSVYYDTADRSSF
;
A
#
# COMPACT_ATOMS: atom_id res chain seq x y z
N MET A 1 27.59 -12.00 -32.98
CA MET A 1 26.12 -11.95 -32.89
C MET A 1 25.61 -12.31 -31.49
N TYR A 2 25.99 -13.46 -30.92
CA TYR A 2 25.55 -13.92 -29.59
C TYR A 2 25.89 -12.98 -28.42
N MET A 3 27.11 -12.42 -28.39
CA MET A 3 27.50 -11.44 -27.35
C MET A 3 26.65 -10.17 -27.39
N ILE A 4 26.22 -9.74 -28.58
CA ILE A 4 25.36 -8.56 -28.75
C ILE A 4 23.97 -8.86 -28.19
N ILE A 5 23.41 -10.05 -28.46
CA ILE A 5 22.11 -10.48 -27.92
C ILE A 5 22.17 -10.51 -26.39
N TYR A 6 23.24 -11.07 -25.81
CA TYR A 6 23.40 -11.09 -24.36
C TYR A 6 23.59 -9.70 -23.73
N ALA A 7 24.34 -8.82 -24.38
CA ALA A 7 24.50 -7.44 -23.92
C ALA A 7 23.14 -6.72 -23.93
N GLN A 8 22.34 -6.90 -24.99
CA GLN A 8 20.99 -6.34 -25.10
C GLN A 8 20.04 -6.90 -24.03
N GLN A 9 20.09 -8.20 -23.75
CA GLN A 9 19.26 -8.83 -22.74
C GLN A 9 19.59 -8.35 -21.32
N ASN A 10 20.88 -8.24 -20.98
CA ASN A 10 21.31 -7.72 -19.68
C ASN A 10 20.96 -6.24 -19.52
N TRP A 11 21.15 -5.44 -20.58
CA TRP A 11 20.76 -4.04 -20.57
C TRP A 11 19.25 -3.86 -20.36
N GLY A 12 18.43 -4.64 -21.07
CA GLY A 12 16.98 -4.63 -20.89
C GLY A 12 16.55 -4.99 -19.47
N GLY A 13 17.17 -6.01 -18.87
CA GLY A 13 16.93 -6.38 -17.47
C GLY A 13 17.28 -5.27 -16.48
N PHE A 14 18.43 -4.62 -16.67
CA PHE A 14 18.87 -3.52 -15.83
C PHE A 14 17.92 -2.31 -15.89
N VAL A 15 17.50 -1.93 -17.11
CA VAL A 15 16.54 -0.84 -17.33
C VAL A 15 15.19 -1.16 -16.69
N ALA A 16 14.70 -2.39 -16.83
CA ALA A 16 13.45 -2.82 -16.21
C ALA A 16 13.51 -2.75 -14.68
N MET A 17 14.60 -3.23 -14.08
CA MET A 17 14.78 -3.20 -12.61
C MET A 17 14.86 -1.77 -12.07
N ILE A 18 15.57 -0.87 -12.75
CA ILE A 18 15.60 0.55 -12.39
C ILE A 18 14.20 1.16 -12.49
N GLY A 19 13.44 0.84 -13.54
CA GLY A 19 12.07 1.31 -13.71
C GLY A 19 11.17 0.89 -12.54
N ILE A 20 11.17 -0.39 -12.20
CA ILE A 20 10.35 -0.94 -11.10
C ILE A 20 10.75 -0.30 -9.77
N LEU A 21 12.05 -0.30 -9.44
CA LEU A 21 12.54 0.32 -8.20
C LEU A 21 12.21 1.81 -8.14
N GLY A 22 12.35 2.53 -9.25
CA GLY A 22 11.98 3.94 -9.35
C GLY A 22 10.50 4.17 -9.07
N THR A 23 9.62 3.34 -9.65
CA THR A 23 8.17 3.44 -9.41
C THR A 23 7.78 3.12 -7.97
N ASP A 24 8.40 2.12 -7.35
CA ASP A 24 8.15 1.73 -5.96
C ASP A 24 8.65 2.81 -4.98
N LEU A 25 9.84 3.37 -5.24
CA LEU A 25 10.38 4.47 -4.45
C LEU A 25 9.52 5.72 -4.58
N PHE A 26 9.09 6.07 -5.79
CA PHE A 26 8.20 7.20 -6.01
C PHE A 26 6.87 7.02 -5.26
N PHE A 27 6.26 5.83 -5.35
CA PHE A 27 5.07 5.48 -4.60
C PHE A 27 5.27 5.65 -3.09
N GLY A 28 6.35 5.06 -2.53
CA GLY A 28 6.66 5.14 -1.11
C GLY A 28 6.92 6.58 -0.64
N CYS A 29 7.69 7.36 -1.40
CA CYS A 29 7.94 8.77 -1.13
C CYS A 29 6.64 9.60 -1.15
N PHE A 30 5.77 9.36 -2.11
CA PHE A 30 4.51 10.09 -2.21
C PHE A 30 3.56 9.76 -1.05
N ILE A 31 3.41 8.48 -0.68
CA ILE A 31 2.61 8.08 0.49
C ILE A 31 3.15 8.67 1.78
N THR A 32 4.46 8.64 1.98
CA THR A 32 5.07 9.20 3.19
C THR A 32 4.89 10.71 3.26
N GLN A 33 5.00 11.41 2.13
CA GLN A 33 4.71 12.84 2.04
C GLN A 33 3.25 13.16 2.37
N LEU A 34 2.29 12.42 1.79
CA LEU A 34 0.87 12.58 2.12
C LEU A 34 0.60 12.31 3.60
N SER A 35 1.16 11.22 4.13
CA SER A 35 1.02 10.83 5.53
C SER A 35 1.59 11.92 6.46
N MET A 36 2.71 12.53 6.10
CA MET A 36 3.31 13.65 6.82
C MET A 36 2.41 14.89 6.80
N GLN A 37 1.80 15.22 5.65
CA GLN A 37 0.87 16.34 5.54
C GLN A 37 -0.39 16.12 6.39
N PHE A 38 -0.94 14.91 6.39
CA PHE A 38 -2.07 14.56 7.27
C PHE A 38 -1.74 14.72 8.75
N LYS A 39 -0.60 14.19 9.20
CA LYS A 39 -0.14 14.32 10.59
C LYS A 39 0.11 15.78 10.97
N THR A 40 0.66 16.58 10.06
CA THR A 40 0.90 18.02 10.28
C THR A 40 -0.41 18.78 10.40
N LEU A 41 -1.38 18.50 9.52
CA LEU A 41 -2.71 19.09 9.56
C LEU A 41 -3.44 18.73 10.86
N ALA A 42 -3.37 17.47 11.31
CA ALA A 42 -3.93 17.00 12.56
C ALA A 42 -3.36 17.78 13.77
N LYS A 43 -2.03 17.96 13.83
CA LYS A 43 -1.37 18.77 14.87
C LYS A 43 -1.79 20.24 14.82
N HIS A 44 -1.89 20.82 13.62
CA HIS A 44 -2.35 22.20 13.45
C HIS A 44 -3.80 22.38 13.94
N LEU A 45 -4.67 21.42 13.69
CA LEU A 45 -6.06 21.41 14.17
C LEU A 45 -6.13 21.33 15.69
N ALA A 46 -5.31 20.51 16.34
CA ALA A 46 -5.28 20.44 17.80
C ALA A 46 -4.92 21.79 18.47
N ILE A 47 -4.03 22.56 17.83
CA ILE A 47 -3.52 23.84 18.36
C ILE A 47 -4.39 25.04 17.92
N ILE A 48 -5.31 24.86 16.97
CA ILE A 48 -6.02 25.99 16.34
C ILE A 48 -6.89 26.79 17.32
N THR A 49 -7.41 26.11 18.35
CA THR A 49 -8.32 26.66 19.38
C THR A 49 -7.60 27.26 20.59
N THR A 50 -6.28 27.49 20.54
CA THR A 50 -5.59 28.16 21.66
C THR A 50 -6.21 29.55 21.91
N PRO A 51 -6.64 29.86 23.16
CA PRO A 51 -7.41 31.07 23.49
C PRO A 51 -6.69 32.40 23.25
N ARG A 52 -5.38 32.38 22.97
CA ARG A 52 -4.57 33.57 22.68
C ARG A 52 -4.83 34.19 21.30
N ARG A 53 -5.57 33.53 20.39
CA ARG A 53 -5.77 34.01 19.00
C ARG A 53 -7.12 34.66 18.78
N ALA A 54 -7.12 35.77 18.03
CA ALA A 54 -8.35 36.44 17.60
C ALA A 54 -9.27 35.49 16.82
N LYS A 55 -10.58 35.56 17.10
CA LYS A 55 -11.63 34.73 16.48
C LYS A 55 -11.60 34.72 14.94
N ARG A 56 -11.34 35.89 14.33
CA ARG A 56 -11.19 36.03 12.87
C ARG A 56 -10.04 35.16 12.32
N LEU A 57 -8.89 35.17 13.01
CA LEU A 57 -7.72 34.38 12.61
C LEU A 57 -7.98 32.88 12.72
N ARG A 58 -8.70 32.45 13.76
CA ARG A 58 -9.07 31.05 13.93
C ARG A 58 -10.01 30.56 12.83
N ASN A 59 -11.01 31.36 12.46
CA ASN A 59 -11.92 31.02 11.36
C ASN A 59 -11.19 30.95 10.02
N ALA A 60 -10.26 31.88 9.75
CA ALA A 60 -9.44 31.85 8.55
C ALA A 60 -8.56 30.59 8.48
N ARG A 61 -7.90 30.22 9.57
CA ARG A 61 -7.09 28.99 9.66
C ARG A 61 -7.93 27.72 9.55
N LEU A 62 -9.15 27.71 10.08
CA LEU A 62 -10.04 26.55 9.94
C LEU A 62 -10.42 26.37 8.47
N LYS A 63 -10.75 27.47 7.78
CA LYS A 63 -11.05 27.43 6.35
C LYS A 63 -9.87 26.87 5.55
N GLU A 64 -8.67 27.37 5.80
CA GLU A 64 -7.43 26.88 5.19
C GLU A 64 -7.18 25.39 5.49
N ALA A 65 -7.45 24.94 6.72
CA ALA A 65 -7.31 23.54 7.11
C ALA A 65 -8.31 22.62 6.38
N ILE A 66 -9.55 23.09 6.17
CA ILE A 66 -10.57 22.37 5.40
C ILE A 66 -10.17 22.28 3.92
N GLU A 67 -9.75 23.39 3.32
CA GLU A 67 -9.28 23.42 1.92
C GLU A 67 -8.11 22.46 1.72
N ARG A 68 -7.12 22.47 2.63
CA ARG A 68 -6.01 21.51 2.60
C ARG A 68 -6.46 20.06 2.76
N HIS A 69 -7.42 19.79 3.64
CA HIS A 69 -7.95 18.45 3.83
C HIS A 69 -8.60 17.90 2.56
N ILE A 70 -9.37 18.74 1.86
CA ILE A 70 -10.02 18.39 0.59
C ILE A 70 -8.95 18.08 -0.46
N ILE A 71 -7.96 18.96 -0.63
CA ILE A 71 -6.84 18.72 -1.58
C ILE A 71 -6.13 17.40 -1.28
N LEU A 72 -5.86 17.08 -0.01
CA LEU A 72 -5.22 15.82 0.36
C LEU A 72 -6.09 14.59 0.07
N ILE A 73 -7.42 14.70 0.22
CA ILE A 73 -8.35 13.63 -0.16
C ILE A 73 -8.31 13.42 -1.68
N ASP A 74 -8.32 14.49 -2.46
CA ASP A 74 -8.31 14.42 -3.92
C ASP A 74 -6.98 13.83 -4.43
N LEU A 75 -5.85 14.23 -3.85
CA LEU A 75 -4.53 13.66 -4.17
C LEU A 75 -4.45 12.15 -3.84
N CYS A 76 -5.04 11.72 -2.71
CA CYS A 76 -5.14 10.29 -2.40
C CYS A 76 -5.98 9.54 -3.44
N ALA A 77 -7.09 10.12 -3.89
CA ALA A 77 -7.97 9.49 -4.88
C ALA A 77 -7.29 9.39 -6.27
N GLU A 78 -6.56 10.42 -6.67
CA GLU A 78 -5.77 10.42 -7.91
C GLU A 78 -4.66 9.37 -7.85
N MET A 79 -3.92 9.32 -6.73
CA MET A 79 -2.90 8.32 -6.51
C MET A 79 -3.48 6.90 -6.52
N GLU A 80 -4.61 6.68 -5.85
CA GLU A 80 -5.30 5.40 -5.90
C GLU A 80 -5.61 5.03 -7.34
N SER A 81 -6.20 5.93 -8.13
CA SER A 81 -6.54 5.65 -9.54
C SER A 81 -5.32 5.26 -10.38
N ILE A 82 -4.17 5.91 -10.18
CA ILE A 82 -2.93 5.63 -10.92
C ILE A 82 -2.37 4.25 -10.56
N TYR A 83 -2.33 3.92 -9.27
CA TYR A 83 -1.65 2.71 -8.78
C TYR A 83 -2.55 1.47 -8.65
N ASN A 84 -3.87 1.64 -8.69
CA ASN A 84 -4.85 0.56 -8.48
C ASN A 84 -4.59 -0.67 -9.35
N PHE A 85 -4.38 -0.47 -10.66
CA PHE A 85 -4.08 -1.55 -11.59
C PHE A 85 -2.68 -2.13 -11.38
N SER A 86 -1.67 -1.29 -11.13
CA SER A 86 -0.30 -1.73 -10.87
C SER A 86 -0.20 -2.62 -9.63
N ILE A 87 -0.91 -2.27 -8.56
CA ILE A 87 -0.94 -3.06 -7.32
C ILE A 87 -1.64 -4.40 -7.55
N LEU A 88 -2.73 -4.42 -8.32
CA LEU A 88 -3.41 -5.67 -8.69
C LEU A 88 -2.46 -6.62 -9.44
N CYS A 89 -1.77 -6.11 -10.46
CA CYS A 89 -0.78 -6.89 -11.20
C CYS A 89 0.30 -7.43 -10.26
N ASN A 90 0.85 -6.59 -9.36
CA ASN A 90 1.88 -7.04 -8.43
C ASN A 90 1.40 -8.18 -7.51
N PHE A 91 0.17 -8.11 -7.00
CA PHE A 91 -0.41 -9.20 -6.21
C PHE A 91 -0.57 -10.50 -7.00
N VAL A 92 -1.09 -10.41 -8.23
CA VAL A 92 -1.29 -11.59 -9.09
C VAL A 92 0.04 -12.22 -9.45
N LEU A 93 1.02 -11.43 -9.90
CA LEU A 93 2.36 -11.92 -10.22
C LEU A 93 3.02 -12.55 -9.01
N SER A 94 2.95 -11.93 -7.83
CA SER A 94 3.54 -12.48 -6.61
C SER A 94 2.88 -13.80 -6.18
N SER A 95 1.55 -13.93 -6.32
CA SER A 95 0.84 -15.19 -6.07
C SER A 95 1.31 -16.30 -7.01
N LEU A 96 1.38 -16.01 -8.32
CA LEU A 96 1.89 -16.96 -9.31
C LEU A 96 3.33 -17.36 -9.03
N MET A 97 4.18 -16.42 -8.64
CA MET A 97 5.57 -16.70 -8.26
C MET A 97 5.66 -17.63 -7.04
N ILE A 98 4.85 -17.42 -6.00
CA ILE A 98 4.80 -18.33 -4.84
C ILE A 98 4.43 -19.75 -5.31
N CYS A 99 3.41 -19.89 -6.16
CA CYS A 99 2.97 -21.19 -6.67
C CYS A 99 4.05 -21.87 -7.51
N LEU A 100 4.68 -21.16 -8.45
CA LEU A 100 5.71 -21.71 -9.34
C LEU A 100 6.98 -22.10 -8.59
N VAL A 101 7.45 -21.25 -7.66
CA VAL A 101 8.64 -21.56 -6.84
C VAL A 101 8.36 -22.74 -5.92
N GLY A 102 7.16 -22.81 -5.33
CA GLY A 102 6.74 -23.95 -4.53
C GLY A 102 6.72 -25.25 -5.34
N PHE A 103 6.14 -25.23 -6.55
CA PHE A 103 6.12 -26.39 -7.44
C PHE A 103 7.54 -26.83 -7.82
N GLN A 104 8.40 -25.88 -8.21
CA GLN A 104 9.78 -26.16 -8.56
C GLN A 104 10.57 -26.76 -7.39
N ALA A 105 10.26 -26.41 -6.14
CA ALA A 105 10.88 -27.00 -4.96
C ALA A 105 10.52 -28.50 -4.75
N THR A 106 9.51 -29.01 -5.45
CA THR A 106 9.13 -30.44 -5.41
C THR A 106 9.94 -31.28 -6.40
N ASN A 107 10.58 -30.65 -7.40
CA ASN A 107 11.38 -31.34 -8.40
C ASN A 107 12.77 -31.70 -7.82
N PRO A 108 13.16 -33.00 -7.77
CA PRO A 108 14.43 -33.44 -7.19
C PRO A 108 15.65 -33.07 -8.06
N ASP A 109 15.46 -32.80 -9.35
CA ASP A 109 16.54 -32.57 -10.32
C ASP A 109 16.99 -31.09 -10.43
N VAL A 110 16.54 -30.22 -9.52
CA VAL A 110 16.85 -28.78 -9.60
C VAL A 110 18.23 -28.50 -9.02
N HIS A 111 19.14 -28.01 -9.86
CA HIS A 111 20.45 -27.53 -9.41
C HIS A 111 20.33 -26.42 -8.35
N PHE A 112 21.21 -26.48 -7.35
CA PHE A 112 21.25 -25.53 -6.22
C PHE A 112 21.28 -24.06 -6.68
N ASP A 113 22.05 -23.74 -7.72
CA ASP A 113 22.15 -22.37 -8.26
C ASP A 113 20.82 -21.82 -8.78
N ILE A 114 20.01 -22.67 -9.41
CA ILE A 114 18.71 -22.29 -9.96
C ILE A 114 17.70 -22.12 -8.82
N TRP A 115 17.72 -23.05 -7.87
CA TRP A 115 16.86 -23.02 -6.69
C TRP A 115 17.11 -21.78 -5.82
N PHE A 116 18.37 -21.44 -5.57
CA PHE A 116 18.76 -20.24 -4.83
C PHE A 116 18.23 -18.96 -5.49
N LYS A 117 18.34 -18.84 -6.81
CA LYS A 117 17.80 -17.71 -7.57
C LYS A 117 16.29 -17.56 -7.40
N TYR A 118 15.54 -18.67 -7.44
CA TYR A 118 14.09 -18.64 -7.25
C TYR A 118 13.69 -18.17 -5.86
N ILE A 119 14.40 -18.60 -4.81
CA ILE A 119 14.13 -18.15 -3.44
C ILE A 119 14.43 -16.66 -3.27
N VAL A 120 15.57 -16.18 -3.77
CA VAL A 120 15.90 -14.75 -3.69
C VAL A 120 14.85 -13.91 -4.40
N PHE A 121 14.40 -14.36 -5.57
CA PHE A 121 13.34 -13.68 -6.33
C PHE A 121 11.99 -13.71 -5.58
N LEU A 122 11.64 -14.83 -4.95
CA LEU A 122 10.44 -14.95 -4.12
C LEU A 122 10.47 -13.97 -2.94
N ILE A 123 11.58 -13.94 -2.20
CA ILE A 123 11.75 -13.02 -1.06
C ILE A 123 11.64 -11.56 -1.53
N CYS A 124 12.24 -11.24 -2.68
CA CYS A 124 12.17 -9.89 -3.27
C CYS A 124 10.72 -9.50 -3.61
N ALA A 125 9.96 -10.38 -4.27
CA ALA A 125 8.56 -10.14 -4.60
C ALA A 125 7.69 -9.98 -3.33
N LEU A 126 7.87 -10.86 -2.34
CA LEU A 126 7.17 -10.77 -1.06
C LEU A 126 7.48 -9.46 -0.32
N TRP A 127 8.75 -9.05 -0.34
CA TRP A 127 9.17 -7.78 0.25
C TRP A 127 8.50 -6.58 -0.43
N GLN A 128 8.44 -6.57 -1.76
CA GLN A 128 7.78 -5.51 -2.53
C GLN A 128 6.30 -5.39 -2.16
N VAL A 129 5.58 -6.51 -2.13
CA VAL A 129 4.15 -6.58 -1.74
C VAL A 129 3.96 -6.14 -0.28
N PHE A 130 4.84 -6.57 0.62
CA PHE A 130 4.82 -6.16 2.02
C PHE A 130 4.98 -4.65 2.17
N CYS A 131 5.95 -4.04 1.48
CA CYS A 131 6.17 -2.60 1.48
C CYS A 131 4.92 -1.84 1.00
N LEU A 132 4.29 -2.26 -0.10
CA LEU A 132 3.05 -1.64 -0.60
C LEU A 132 1.93 -1.69 0.44
N CYS A 133 1.72 -2.85 1.07
CA CYS A 133 0.71 -3.04 2.10
C CYS A 133 0.99 -2.23 3.37
N TYR A 134 2.26 -2.12 3.75
CA TYR A 134 2.72 -1.29 4.85
C TYR A 134 2.42 0.19 4.60
N TYR A 135 2.78 0.71 3.43
CA TYR A 135 2.49 2.10 3.05
C TYR A 135 0.98 2.37 2.97
N GLY A 136 0.19 1.43 2.43
CA GLY A 136 -1.27 1.52 2.47
C GLY A 136 -1.83 1.63 3.88
N ASN A 137 -1.29 0.88 4.84
CA ASN A 137 -1.69 0.94 6.24
C ASN A 137 -1.27 2.27 6.91
N VAL A 138 -0.04 2.75 6.65
CA VAL A 138 0.45 4.04 7.15
C VAL A 138 -0.42 5.20 6.66
N LEU A 139 -0.88 5.15 5.41
CA LEU A 139 -1.79 6.15 4.85
C LEU A 139 -3.13 6.16 5.59
N GLN A 140 -3.72 4.98 5.80
CA GLN A 140 -4.99 4.83 6.53
C GLN A 140 -4.88 5.40 7.94
N GLU A 141 -3.85 5.02 8.68
CA GLU A 141 -3.60 5.52 10.05
C GLU A 141 -3.39 7.04 10.06
N SER A 142 -2.61 7.56 9.13
CA SER A 142 -2.33 9.00 9.03
C SER A 142 -3.60 9.79 8.69
N SER A 143 -4.47 9.27 7.82
CA SER A 143 -5.74 9.92 7.48
C SER A 143 -6.69 10.00 8.70
N GLN A 144 -6.75 8.94 9.51
CA GLN A 144 -7.58 8.91 10.74
C GLN A 144 -7.06 9.87 11.81
N SER A 145 -5.76 10.16 11.84
CA SER A 145 -5.16 11.08 12.82
C SER A 145 -5.79 12.48 12.79
N ILE A 146 -6.35 12.90 11.64
CA ILE A 146 -7.07 14.17 11.49
C ILE A 146 -8.31 14.22 12.38
N SER A 147 -9.07 13.12 12.43
CA SER A 147 -10.25 13.01 13.29
C SER A 147 -9.85 13.22 14.75
N SER A 148 -8.79 12.54 15.20
CA SER A 148 -8.28 12.66 16.56
C SER A 148 -7.76 14.07 16.86
N GLY A 149 -7.02 14.68 15.92
CA GLY A 149 -6.51 16.05 16.06
C GLY A 149 -7.63 17.09 16.13
N ALA A 150 -8.62 16.99 15.24
CA ALA A 150 -9.80 17.86 15.24
C ALA A 150 -10.64 17.68 16.51
N PHE A 151 -10.84 16.45 16.99
CA PHE A 151 -11.57 16.17 18.22
C PHE A 151 -10.86 16.73 19.47
N SER A 152 -9.54 16.66 19.52
CA SER A 152 -8.73 17.19 20.63
C SER A 152 -8.73 18.72 20.74
N SER A 153 -9.16 19.41 19.68
CA SER A 153 -9.33 20.86 19.72
C SER A 153 -10.47 21.26 20.68
N GLN A 154 -10.43 22.47 21.25
CA GLN A 154 -11.51 22.98 22.11
C GLN A 154 -12.71 23.49 21.27
N TRP A 155 -13.07 22.76 20.21
CA TRP A 155 -14.07 23.17 19.22
C TRP A 155 -15.45 23.42 19.82
N TYR A 156 -15.81 22.72 20.90
CA TYR A 156 -17.06 22.86 21.63
C TYR A 156 -17.23 24.21 22.34
N ARG A 157 -16.15 25.00 22.49
CA ARG A 157 -16.21 26.36 23.07
C ARG A 157 -16.45 27.45 22.03
N GLU A 158 -16.51 27.08 20.75
CA GLU A 158 -16.65 28.01 19.63
C GLU A 158 -18.09 28.13 19.14
N ASP A 159 -18.33 29.08 18.22
CA ASP A 159 -19.65 29.29 17.62
C ASP A 159 -20.20 28.03 16.95
N ALA A 160 -21.53 27.91 16.92
CA ALA A 160 -22.23 26.80 16.26
C ALA A 160 -21.79 26.56 14.80
N LYS A 161 -21.44 27.61 14.05
CA LYS A 161 -20.90 27.47 12.68
C LYS A 161 -19.56 26.74 12.67
N TYR A 162 -18.66 27.08 13.61
CA TYR A 162 -17.34 26.48 13.74
C TYR A 162 -17.44 25.01 14.16
N GLN A 163 -18.31 24.73 15.14
CA GLN A 163 -18.60 23.37 15.61
C GLN A 163 -19.10 22.46 14.47
N LYS A 164 -20.05 22.94 13.66
CA LYS A 164 -20.58 22.19 12.51
C LYS A 164 -19.49 21.85 11.50
N CYS A 165 -18.61 22.80 11.16
CA CYS A 165 -17.52 22.55 10.22
C CYS A 165 -16.54 21.49 10.71
N ILE A 166 -16.14 21.56 11.99
CA ILE A 166 -15.24 20.54 12.58
C ILE A 166 -15.92 19.18 12.67
N LEU A 167 -17.21 19.14 13.03
CA LEU A 167 -17.95 17.88 13.08
C LEU A 167 -18.02 17.22 11.70
N LEU A 168 -18.29 17.98 10.64
CA LEU A 168 -18.26 17.49 9.26
C LEU A 168 -16.88 16.94 8.89
N MET A 169 -15.81 17.64 9.28
CA MET A 169 -14.43 17.21 9.05
C MET A 169 -14.12 15.91 9.79
N ILE A 170 -14.51 15.78 11.06
CA ILE A 170 -14.36 14.55 11.85
C ILE A 170 -15.11 13.39 11.20
N MET A 171 -16.39 13.57 10.86
CA MET A 171 -17.20 12.53 10.21
C MET A 171 -16.59 12.08 8.88
N ARG A 172 -15.95 12.99 8.13
CA ARG A 172 -15.23 12.63 6.90
C ARG A 172 -13.92 11.88 7.18
N ALA A 173 -13.12 12.36 8.14
CA ALA A 173 -11.83 11.77 8.50
C ALA A 173 -11.94 10.41 9.20
N GLN A 174 -13.10 10.08 9.79
CA GLN A 174 -13.38 8.75 10.32
C GLN A 174 -13.47 7.66 9.24
N LYS A 175 -13.69 8.03 7.98
CA LYS A 175 -13.58 7.10 6.85
C LYS A 175 -12.13 7.09 6.36
N PRO A 176 -11.34 6.03 6.64
CA PRO A 176 -9.93 6.01 6.28
C PRO A 176 -9.75 6.06 4.78
N LEU A 177 -8.81 6.90 4.33
CA LEU A 177 -8.36 6.90 2.94
C LEU A 177 -7.55 5.63 2.71
N SER A 178 -8.06 4.78 1.83
CA SER A 178 -7.55 3.43 1.64
C SER A 178 -7.23 3.23 0.16
N LEU A 179 -6.07 2.67 -0.14
CA LEU A 179 -5.73 2.24 -1.50
C LEU A 179 -6.41 0.91 -1.79
N THR A 180 -6.85 0.70 -3.02
CA THR A 180 -7.43 -0.58 -3.46
C THR A 180 -6.58 -1.26 -4.53
N ALA A 181 -6.66 -2.60 -4.57
CA ALA A 181 -6.08 -3.45 -5.60
C ALA A 181 -7.21 -3.91 -6.54
N GLY A 182 -7.19 -3.44 -7.78
CA GLY A 182 -8.24 -3.61 -8.79
C GLY A 182 -9.66 -3.22 -8.36
N LYS A 183 -9.84 -2.39 -7.32
CA LYS A 183 -11.12 -2.21 -6.57
C LYS A 183 -11.71 -3.49 -5.95
N PHE A 184 -10.98 -4.62 -5.98
CA PHE A 184 -11.42 -5.89 -5.41
C PHE A 184 -11.13 -5.99 -3.92
N SER A 185 -9.98 -5.45 -3.49
CA SER A 185 -9.54 -5.54 -2.09
C SER A 185 -8.81 -4.29 -1.64
N VAL A 186 -8.96 -3.93 -0.38
CA VAL A 186 -8.22 -2.82 0.24
C VAL A 186 -6.78 -3.26 0.48
N VAL A 187 -5.82 -2.45 0.08
CA VAL A 187 -4.39 -2.67 0.30
C VAL A 187 -4.09 -2.42 1.78
N SER A 188 -3.86 -3.50 2.51
CA SER A 188 -3.56 -3.48 3.93
C SER A 188 -2.71 -4.69 4.30
N LEU A 189 -2.04 -4.62 5.46
CA LEU A 189 -1.29 -5.76 6.00
C LEU A 189 -2.18 -7.00 6.22
N ARG A 190 -3.49 -6.80 6.48
CA ARG A 190 -4.45 -7.91 6.61
C ARG A 190 -4.72 -8.60 5.28
N SER A 191 -4.82 -7.82 4.19
CA SER A 191 -5.01 -8.37 2.85
C SER A 191 -3.75 -9.10 2.38
N PHE A 192 -2.55 -8.61 2.74
CA PHE A 192 -1.29 -9.30 2.47
C PHE A 192 -1.24 -10.70 3.10
N THR A 193 -1.55 -10.82 4.38
CA THR A 193 -1.53 -12.12 5.08
C THR A 193 -2.59 -13.07 4.52
N ALA A 194 -3.77 -12.55 4.14
CA ALA A 194 -4.81 -13.34 3.49
C ALA A 194 -4.37 -13.87 2.12
N ILE A 195 -3.74 -13.02 1.28
CA ILE A 195 -3.22 -13.43 -0.03
C ILE A 195 -2.11 -14.48 0.13
N LEU A 196 -1.19 -14.28 1.07
CA LEU A 196 -0.15 -15.27 1.36
C LEU A 196 -0.74 -16.61 1.80
N SER A 197 -1.68 -16.59 2.75
CA SER A 197 -2.32 -17.81 3.26
C SER A 197 -3.06 -18.58 2.16
N THR A 198 -3.78 -17.87 1.29
CA THR A 198 -4.47 -18.49 0.15
C THR A 198 -3.48 -19.06 -0.87
N ALA A 199 -2.41 -18.33 -1.22
CA ALA A 199 -1.36 -18.84 -2.13
C ALA A 199 -0.68 -20.10 -1.58
N PHE A 200 -0.35 -20.13 -0.29
CA PHE A 200 0.21 -21.33 0.38
C PHE A 200 -0.77 -22.51 0.41
N SER A 201 -2.07 -22.22 0.60
CA SER A 201 -3.11 -23.26 0.56
C SER A 201 -3.22 -23.87 -0.84
N TYR A 202 -3.24 -23.05 -1.89
CA TYR A 202 -3.23 -23.51 -3.28
C TYR A 202 -1.97 -24.32 -3.60
N PHE A 203 -0.80 -23.89 -3.14
CA PHE A 203 0.43 -24.65 -3.28
C PHE A 203 0.33 -26.03 -2.62
N THR A 204 -0.17 -26.09 -1.39
CA THR A 204 -0.31 -27.35 -0.64
C THR A 204 -1.30 -28.30 -1.34
N LEU A 205 -2.41 -27.78 -1.87
CA LEU A 205 -3.37 -28.56 -2.65
C LEU A 205 -2.77 -29.10 -3.96
N LEU A 206 -2.05 -28.25 -4.70
CA LEU A 206 -1.38 -28.66 -5.94
C LEU A 206 -0.36 -29.77 -5.65
N ARG A 207 0.39 -29.63 -4.55
CA ARG A 207 1.30 -30.66 -4.06
C ARG A 207 0.56 -31.97 -3.76
N SER A 208 -0.52 -31.94 -2.97
CA SER A 208 -1.25 -33.17 -2.64
C SER A 208 -1.83 -33.88 -3.86
N VAL A 209 -2.37 -33.14 -4.84
CA VAL A 209 -2.88 -33.72 -6.08
C VAL A 209 -1.76 -34.35 -6.90
N TYR A 210 -0.61 -33.68 -7.01
CA TYR A 210 0.54 -34.21 -7.75
C TYR A 210 1.04 -35.53 -7.14
N TYR A 211 1.21 -35.59 -5.81
CA TYR A 211 1.61 -36.83 -5.14
C TYR A 211 0.56 -37.94 -5.26
N ASP A 212 -0.75 -37.63 -5.17
CA ASP A 212 -1.84 -38.61 -5.39
C ASP A 212 -1.85 -39.17 -6.82
N THR A 213 -1.60 -38.32 -7.83
CA THR A 213 -1.47 -38.77 -9.22
C THR A 213 -0.23 -39.61 -9.48
N ALA A 214 0.90 -39.30 -8.82
CA ALA A 214 2.10 -40.10 -8.91
C ALA A 214 1.88 -41.50 -8.33
N ASP A 215 1.21 -41.59 -7.17
CA ASP A 215 0.92 -42.87 -6.50
C ASP A 215 -0.08 -43.74 -7.29
N ARG A 216 -1.04 -43.12 -8.00
CA ARG A 216 -1.96 -43.82 -8.92
C ARG A 216 -1.30 -44.33 -10.20
N SER A 217 -0.20 -43.72 -10.65
CA SER A 217 0.52 -44.15 -11.85
C SER A 217 1.52 -45.29 -11.60
N SER A 218 1.78 -45.62 -10.34
CA SER A 218 2.62 -46.74 -9.90
C SER A 218 1.87 -48.06 -9.69
N PHE A 219 0.56 -48.10 -9.95
CA PHE A 219 -0.27 -49.31 -10.01
C PHE A 219 -0.74 -49.57 -11.45
#